data_AF-A0A225VY24-F1
#
_entry.id   AF-A0A225VY24-F1
#
_cell.length_a   1.000
_cell.length_b   1.000
_cell.length_c   1.000
_cell.angle_alpha   90.00
_cell.angle_beta   90.00
_cell.angle_gamma   90.00
#
_symmetry.space_group_name_H-M   'P 1'
#
loop_
_entity.id
_entity.type
_entity.pdbx_description
1 polymer ?
#
loop_
_entity_poly.entity_id
_entity_poly.type
_entity_poly.pdbx_seq_one_letter_code
_entity_poly.pdbx_strand_id
1 'polypeptide(L)'
;MKEKQLDDLMSAKKIEKALADPKDREALFKTWYTDEATSKSVLARLQRTPTDTIANKKIISKFNTFITKEKELDELLDPVKIKNGMKTFEGQEALFKTWHVDDATALAVSARLDQNRMPNFPIILKFNDYRTRLHYNKVLAPWVDTKMLDETSAALKNFKTKPMRELFQAWYDKGITAEAFTSALNTIQDVNKRKSYVNFEHLYTGFIQMKVNEAKRAAKKAAEAIN
;
A
#
# COMPACT_ATOMS: atom_id res chain seq x y z
N MET A 1 31.00 -21.80 -7.95
CA MET A 1 31.49 -20.42 -8.12
C MET A 1 33.00 -20.39 -7.93
N LYS A 2 33.77 -19.61 -8.71
CA LYS A 2 35.23 -19.50 -8.52
C LYS A 2 35.53 -18.66 -7.28
N GLU A 3 36.56 -19.02 -6.52
CA GLU A 3 36.89 -18.39 -5.23
C GLU A 3 37.15 -16.88 -5.33
N LYS A 4 37.85 -16.44 -6.39
CA LYS A 4 38.07 -15.02 -6.70
C LYS A 4 36.78 -14.22 -6.87
N GLN A 5 35.73 -14.82 -7.46
CA GLN A 5 34.43 -14.16 -7.62
C GLN A 5 33.70 -14.03 -6.27
N LEU A 6 33.86 -15.03 -5.40
CA LEU A 6 33.30 -14.99 -4.04
C LEU A 6 34.00 -13.91 -3.19
N ASP A 7 35.32 -13.77 -3.31
CA ASP A 7 36.09 -12.74 -2.60
C ASP A 7 35.67 -11.32 -3.04
N ASP A 8 35.48 -11.10 -4.34
CA ASP A 8 34.99 -9.82 -4.85
C ASP A 8 33.57 -9.50 -4.35
N LEU A 9 32.69 -10.51 -4.27
CA LEU A 9 31.33 -10.35 -3.74
C LEU A 9 31.32 -10.06 -2.24
N MET A 10 32.31 -10.55 -1.49
CA MET A 10 32.37 -10.48 -0.03
C MET A 10 33.48 -9.58 0.52
N SER A 11 34.05 -8.69 -0.29
CA SER A 11 35.10 -7.78 0.18
C SER A 11 34.66 -7.01 1.43
N ALA A 12 35.56 -6.85 2.41
CA ALA A 12 35.27 -6.17 3.68
C ALA A 12 34.63 -4.79 3.47
N LYS A 13 35.13 -4.02 2.49
CA LYS A 13 34.60 -2.71 2.09
C LYS A 13 33.12 -2.75 1.68
N LYS A 14 32.68 -3.79 0.94
CA LYS A 14 31.27 -3.95 0.54
C LYS A 14 30.39 -4.27 1.76
N ILE A 15 30.87 -5.14 2.65
CA ILE A 15 30.16 -5.51 3.88
C ILE A 15 30.03 -4.30 4.82
N GLU A 16 31.10 -3.53 5.03
CA GLU A 16 31.08 -2.32 5.85
C GLU A 16 30.07 -1.29 5.32
N LYS A 17 30.08 -1.02 4.01
CA LYS A 17 29.07 -0.15 3.36
C LYS A 17 27.65 -0.66 3.58
N ALA A 18 27.41 -1.96 3.38
CA ALA A 18 26.11 -2.58 3.60
C ALA A 18 25.65 -2.58 5.08
N LEU A 19 26.58 -2.49 6.03
CA LEU A 19 26.24 -2.33 7.45
C LEU A 19 25.90 -0.87 7.78
N ALA A 20 26.51 0.09 7.10
CA ALA A 20 26.27 1.52 7.29
C ALA A 20 24.98 2.01 6.62
N ASP A 21 24.68 1.57 5.39
CA ASP A 21 23.58 2.10 4.58
C ASP A 21 22.59 1.00 4.13
N PRO A 22 21.27 1.18 4.34
CA PRO A 22 20.25 0.22 3.89
C PRO A 22 20.19 -0.03 2.38
N LYS A 23 20.46 0.97 1.53
CA LYS A 23 20.45 0.84 0.08
C LYS A 23 21.65 0.04 -0.41
N ASP A 24 22.84 0.32 0.13
CA ASP A 24 24.04 -0.47 -0.18
C ASP A 24 23.87 -1.93 0.26
N ARG A 25 23.19 -2.16 1.39
CA ARG A 25 22.84 -3.50 1.84
C ARG A 25 21.95 -4.24 0.86
N GLU A 26 20.88 -3.60 0.40
CA GLU A 26 19.94 -4.20 -0.53
C GLU A 26 20.61 -4.52 -1.87
N ALA A 27 21.45 -3.60 -2.37
CA ALA A 27 22.24 -3.83 -3.57
C ALA A 27 23.17 -5.03 -3.42
N LEU A 28 23.89 -5.12 -2.30
CA LEU A 28 24.78 -6.25 -2.01
C LEU A 28 23.99 -7.57 -1.93
N PHE A 29 22.87 -7.60 -1.22
CA PHE A 29 22.06 -8.80 -1.07
C PHE A 29 21.46 -9.27 -2.39
N LYS A 30 21.06 -8.35 -3.29
CA LYS A 30 20.65 -8.70 -4.65
C LYS A 30 21.77 -9.37 -5.44
N THR A 31 23.02 -8.91 -5.30
CA THR A 31 24.15 -9.60 -5.95
C THR A 31 24.40 -10.98 -5.36
N TRP A 32 24.22 -11.15 -4.06
CA TRP A 32 24.38 -12.45 -3.38
C TRP A 32 23.24 -13.42 -3.67
N TYR A 33 22.04 -12.92 -4.00
CA TYR A 33 20.86 -13.69 -4.37
C TYR A 33 20.62 -13.74 -5.89
N THR A 34 21.69 -13.79 -6.68
CA THR A 34 21.55 -13.95 -8.14
C THR A 34 21.04 -15.35 -8.51
N ASP A 35 21.47 -16.36 -7.75
CA ASP A 35 21.03 -17.75 -7.87
C ASP A 35 21.24 -18.50 -6.55
N GLU A 36 20.64 -19.69 -6.44
CA GLU A 36 20.68 -20.50 -5.22
C GLU A 36 22.12 -20.94 -4.85
N ALA A 37 22.95 -21.28 -5.85
CA ALA A 37 24.32 -21.74 -5.61
C ALA A 37 25.23 -20.60 -5.11
N THR A 38 25.06 -19.40 -5.67
CA THR A 38 25.74 -18.18 -5.21
C THR A 38 25.31 -17.83 -3.78
N SER A 39 24.01 -17.85 -3.49
CA SER A 39 23.47 -17.58 -2.16
C SER A 39 24.03 -18.54 -1.10
N LYS A 40 24.04 -19.85 -1.40
CA LYS A 40 24.62 -20.89 -0.52
C LYS A 40 26.11 -20.69 -0.29
N SER A 41 26.85 -20.33 -1.34
CA SER A 41 28.30 -20.10 -1.27
C SER A 41 28.65 -18.90 -0.38
N VAL A 42 27.90 -17.80 -0.52
CA VAL A 42 28.02 -16.60 0.32
C VAL A 42 27.74 -16.93 1.78
N LEU A 43 26.63 -17.60 2.09
CA LEU A 43 26.28 -17.99 3.46
C LEU A 43 27.35 -18.88 4.09
N ALA A 44 27.82 -19.90 3.38
CA ALA A 44 28.86 -20.79 3.87
C ALA A 44 30.16 -20.05 4.20
N ARG A 45 30.52 -19.04 3.40
CA ARG A 45 31.72 -18.22 3.65
C ARG A 45 31.54 -17.27 4.84
N LEU A 46 30.37 -16.62 4.96
CA LEU A 46 30.05 -15.78 6.11
C LEU A 46 30.08 -16.58 7.42
N GLN A 47 29.60 -17.83 7.40
CA GLN A 47 29.61 -18.74 8.55
C GLN A 47 31.02 -19.25 8.92
N ARG A 48 31.93 -19.38 7.96
CA ARG A 48 33.32 -19.81 8.17
C ARG A 48 34.23 -18.72 8.72
N THR A 49 33.82 -17.45 8.63
CA THR A 49 34.62 -16.33 9.13
C THR A 49 34.45 -16.26 10.66
N PRO A 50 35.53 -16.12 11.46
CA PRO A 50 35.44 -16.20 12.92
C PRO A 50 34.31 -15.34 13.48
N THR A 51 33.46 -15.97 14.30
CA THR A 51 32.19 -15.48 14.86
C THR A 51 32.27 -14.24 15.75
N ASP A 52 33.47 -13.71 15.97
CA ASP A 52 33.76 -12.59 16.88
C ASP A 52 33.66 -11.22 16.20
N THR A 53 33.54 -11.17 14.87
CA THR A 53 33.12 -9.94 14.19
C THR A 53 31.60 -9.82 14.30
N ILE A 54 31.12 -9.04 15.28
CA ILE A 54 29.70 -8.68 15.46
C ILE A 54 29.03 -8.26 14.13
N ALA A 55 29.80 -7.66 13.23
CA ALA A 55 29.44 -7.34 11.85
C ALA A 55 28.90 -8.54 11.05
N ASN A 56 29.56 -9.70 11.12
CA ASN A 56 29.18 -10.91 10.37
C ASN A 56 27.89 -11.55 10.90
N LYS A 57 27.69 -11.59 12.22
CA LYS A 57 26.40 -12.06 12.78
C LYS A 57 25.23 -11.19 12.33
N LYS A 58 25.40 -9.87 12.33
CA LYS A 58 24.38 -8.91 11.86
C LYS A 58 24.10 -9.06 10.37
N ILE A 59 25.13 -9.20 9.52
CA ILE A 59 24.92 -9.33 8.06
C ILE A 59 24.26 -10.67 7.71
N ILE A 60 24.64 -11.78 8.36
CA ILE A 60 24.02 -13.10 8.14
C ILE A 60 22.53 -13.06 8.48
N SER A 61 22.16 -12.53 9.66
CA SER A 61 20.76 -12.44 10.07
C SER A 61 19.92 -11.63 9.08
N LYS A 62 20.45 -10.47 8.63
CA LYS A 62 19.78 -9.62 7.64
C LYS A 62 19.69 -10.30 6.27
N PHE A 63 20.72 -11.03 5.86
CA PHE A 63 20.73 -11.72 4.57
C PHE A 63 19.78 -12.93 4.57
N ASN A 64 19.71 -13.70 5.65
CA ASN A 64 18.71 -14.77 5.81
C ASN A 64 17.28 -14.21 5.74
N THR A 65 17.03 -13.08 6.41
CA THR A 65 15.72 -12.39 6.34
C THR A 65 15.39 -11.97 4.91
N PHE A 66 16.39 -11.45 4.18
CA PHE A 66 16.25 -11.09 2.77
C PHE A 66 15.92 -12.31 1.91
N ILE A 67 16.65 -13.41 2.05
CA ILE A 67 16.40 -14.66 1.31
C ILE A 67 14.98 -15.16 1.54
N THR A 68 14.49 -15.16 2.78
CA THR A 68 13.12 -15.58 3.08
C THR A 68 12.09 -14.75 2.32
N LYS A 69 12.23 -13.41 2.36
CA LYS A 69 11.32 -12.50 1.66
C LYS A 69 11.38 -12.66 0.13
N GLU A 70 12.56 -12.81 -0.44
CA GLU A 70 12.70 -13.03 -1.87
C GLU A 70 12.08 -14.36 -2.30
N LYS A 71 12.21 -15.42 -1.50
CA LYS A 71 11.55 -16.72 -1.76
C LYS A 71 10.02 -16.62 -1.71
N GLU A 72 9.49 -15.91 -0.72
CA GLU A 72 8.04 -15.64 -0.63
C GLU A 72 7.55 -14.90 -1.88
N LEU A 73 8.30 -13.90 -2.35
CA LEU A 73 7.99 -13.19 -3.60
C LEU A 73 8.11 -14.09 -4.83
N ASP A 74 9.14 -14.92 -4.92
CA ASP A 74 9.34 -15.88 -6.01
C ASP A 74 8.17 -16.87 -6.08
N GLU A 75 7.65 -17.31 -4.93
CA GLU A 75 6.49 -18.19 -4.84
C GLU A 75 5.17 -17.50 -5.26
N LEU A 76 4.99 -16.23 -4.88
CA LEU A 76 3.83 -15.42 -5.29
C LEU A 76 3.85 -15.15 -6.80
N LEU A 77 5.03 -14.91 -7.35
CA LEU A 77 5.26 -14.56 -8.75
C LEU A 77 5.68 -15.76 -9.60
N ASP A 78 5.36 -16.97 -9.15
CA ASP A 78 5.62 -18.18 -9.91
C ASP A 78 4.97 -18.06 -11.32
N PRO A 79 5.75 -18.23 -12.41
CA PRO A 79 5.26 -18.04 -13.77
C PRO A 79 4.09 -18.95 -14.13
N VAL A 80 4.01 -20.15 -13.55
CA VAL A 80 2.93 -21.11 -13.81
C VAL A 80 1.65 -20.66 -13.10
N LYS A 81 1.74 -20.21 -11.83
CA LYS A 81 0.62 -19.60 -11.10
C LYS A 81 0.10 -18.37 -11.82
N ILE A 82 0.99 -17.48 -12.27
CA ILE A 82 0.61 -16.29 -13.07
C ILE A 82 -0.10 -16.72 -14.34
N LYS A 83 0.52 -17.60 -15.14
CA LYS A 83 -0.04 -18.04 -16.42
C LYS A 83 -1.43 -18.66 -16.26
N ASN A 84 -1.65 -19.43 -15.19
CA ASN A 84 -2.93 -20.05 -14.91
C ASN A 84 -3.96 -19.05 -14.36
N GLY A 85 -3.58 -18.21 -13.40
CA GLY A 85 -4.44 -17.19 -12.81
C GLY A 85 -4.90 -16.16 -13.83
N MET A 86 -4.04 -15.77 -14.78
CA MET A 86 -4.38 -14.73 -15.76
C MET A 86 -5.40 -15.18 -16.83
N LYS A 87 -5.79 -16.45 -16.90
CA LYS A 87 -6.68 -17.00 -17.95
C LYS A 87 -8.12 -16.49 -17.88
N THR A 88 -8.66 -16.33 -16.67
CA THR A 88 -10.06 -15.92 -16.45
C THR A 88 -10.11 -14.76 -15.48
N PHE A 89 -11.25 -14.06 -15.43
CA PHE A 89 -11.45 -13.00 -14.43
C PHE A 89 -11.38 -13.56 -13.00
N GLU A 90 -12.05 -14.67 -12.72
CA GLU A 90 -12.01 -15.33 -11.41
C GLU A 90 -10.60 -15.80 -11.02
N GLY A 91 -9.83 -16.30 -11.98
CA GLY A 91 -8.42 -16.66 -11.77
C GLY A 91 -7.55 -15.44 -11.45
N GLN A 92 -7.81 -14.31 -12.10
CA GLN A 92 -7.11 -13.05 -11.83
C GLN A 92 -7.42 -12.57 -10.42
N GLU A 93 -8.70 -12.56 -10.02
CA GLU A 93 -9.12 -12.21 -8.65
C GLU A 93 -8.42 -13.09 -7.60
N ALA A 94 -8.42 -14.41 -7.82
CA ALA A 94 -7.81 -15.36 -6.90
C ALA A 94 -6.31 -15.14 -6.78
N LEU A 95 -5.62 -14.95 -7.91
CA LEU A 95 -4.18 -14.66 -7.94
C LEU A 95 -3.87 -13.36 -7.21
N PHE A 96 -4.55 -12.27 -7.57
CA PHE A 96 -4.27 -10.95 -7.00
C PHE A 96 -4.63 -10.85 -5.51
N LYS A 97 -5.59 -11.65 -5.04
CA LYS A 97 -5.87 -11.79 -3.61
C LYS A 97 -4.67 -12.31 -2.83
N THR A 98 -3.90 -13.24 -3.40
CA THR A 98 -2.66 -13.74 -2.77
C THR A 98 -1.56 -12.68 -2.76
N TRP A 99 -1.56 -11.76 -3.73
CA TRP A 99 -0.59 -10.66 -3.83
C TRP A 99 -0.95 -9.46 -2.94
N HIS A 100 -2.20 -9.38 -2.51
CA HIS A 100 -2.77 -8.25 -1.79
C HIS A 100 -3.23 -8.61 -0.37
N VAL A 101 -2.43 -9.43 0.32
CA VAL A 101 -2.65 -9.78 1.72
C VAL A 101 -2.39 -8.61 2.67
N ASP A 102 -1.46 -7.73 2.30
CA ASP A 102 -1.16 -6.46 2.97
C ASP A 102 -0.46 -5.49 1.99
N ASP A 103 -0.34 -4.23 2.39
CA ASP A 103 0.27 -3.16 1.58
C ASP A 103 1.74 -3.39 1.25
N ALA A 104 2.52 -3.92 2.21
CA ALA A 104 3.94 -4.14 2.00
C ALA A 104 4.18 -5.25 0.98
N THR A 105 3.43 -6.34 1.06
CA THR A 105 3.44 -7.45 0.10
C THR A 105 2.99 -6.97 -1.28
N ALA A 106 1.90 -6.22 -1.38
CA ALA A 106 1.40 -5.70 -2.66
C ALA A 106 2.41 -4.76 -3.33
N LEU A 107 3.06 -3.88 -2.56
CA LEU A 107 4.11 -3.00 -3.08
C LEU A 107 5.34 -3.78 -3.55
N ALA A 108 5.75 -4.81 -2.81
CA ALA A 108 6.88 -5.65 -3.19
C ALA A 108 6.62 -6.44 -4.48
N VAL A 109 5.41 -6.99 -4.64
CA VAL A 109 4.95 -7.64 -5.88
C VAL A 109 5.00 -6.66 -7.06
N SER A 110 4.43 -5.46 -6.91
CA SER A 110 4.48 -4.43 -7.95
C SER A 110 5.92 -4.06 -8.33
N ALA A 111 6.78 -3.84 -7.34
CA ALA A 111 8.18 -3.51 -7.57
C ALA A 111 8.93 -4.62 -8.32
N ARG A 112 8.65 -5.89 -8.01
CA ARG A 112 9.26 -7.03 -8.70
C ARG A 112 8.76 -7.16 -10.14
N LEU A 113 7.45 -6.97 -10.38
CA LEU A 113 6.90 -6.96 -11.74
C LEU A 113 7.51 -5.83 -12.59
N ASP A 114 7.73 -4.65 -12.00
CA ASP A 114 8.31 -3.49 -12.68
C ASP A 114 9.78 -3.68 -13.10
N GLN A 115 10.54 -4.57 -12.44
CA GLN A 115 11.92 -4.88 -12.85
C GLN A 115 12.00 -5.41 -14.30
N ASN A 116 10.94 -6.08 -14.76
CA ASN A 116 10.77 -6.49 -16.15
C ASN A 116 9.42 -6.01 -16.71
N ARG A 117 9.22 -4.69 -16.62
CA ARG A 117 7.92 -4.04 -16.85
C ARG A 117 7.27 -4.39 -18.18
N MET A 118 8.01 -4.44 -19.29
CA MET A 118 7.39 -4.56 -20.62
C MET A 118 6.63 -5.90 -20.80
N PRO A 119 7.25 -7.07 -20.56
CA PRO A 119 6.52 -8.34 -20.53
C PRO A 119 5.42 -8.39 -19.47
N ASN A 120 5.64 -7.76 -18.31
CA ASN A 120 4.72 -7.80 -17.19
C ASN A 120 3.59 -6.76 -17.28
N PHE A 121 3.61 -5.87 -18.27
CA PHE A 121 2.72 -4.71 -18.33
C PHE A 121 1.23 -5.07 -18.26
N PRO A 122 0.73 -6.10 -18.97
CA PRO A 122 -0.67 -6.51 -18.85
C PRO A 122 -1.04 -7.02 -17.45
N ILE A 123 -0.11 -7.68 -16.76
CA ILE A 123 -0.29 -8.17 -15.38
C ILE A 123 -0.31 -6.97 -14.42
N ILE A 124 0.64 -6.04 -14.59
CA ILE A 124 0.75 -4.81 -13.79
C ILE A 124 -0.54 -3.99 -13.88
N LEU A 125 -1.06 -3.78 -15.10
CA LEU A 125 -2.31 -3.03 -15.29
C LEU A 125 -3.48 -3.67 -14.54
N LYS A 126 -3.66 -4.99 -14.68
CA LYS A 126 -4.77 -5.71 -14.05
C LYS A 126 -4.62 -5.80 -12.53
N PHE A 127 -3.40 -5.98 -12.03
CA PHE A 127 -3.14 -5.95 -10.60
C PHE A 127 -3.36 -4.55 -10.04
N ASN A 128 -2.94 -3.50 -10.73
CA ASN A 128 -3.22 -2.12 -10.30
C ASN A 128 -4.71 -1.79 -10.32
N ASP A 129 -5.48 -2.29 -11.29
CA ASP A 129 -6.94 -2.18 -11.30
C ASP A 129 -7.55 -2.92 -10.10
N TYR A 130 -7.10 -4.14 -9.81
CA TYR A 130 -7.51 -4.90 -8.62
C TYR A 130 -7.23 -4.16 -7.32
N ARG A 131 -6.00 -3.67 -7.15
CA ARG A 131 -5.58 -2.83 -6.03
C ARG A 131 -6.44 -1.59 -5.94
N THR A 132 -6.75 -0.98 -7.08
CA THR A 132 -7.62 0.20 -7.11
C THR A 132 -9.03 -0.14 -6.65
N ARG A 133 -9.62 -1.25 -7.12
CA ARG A 133 -10.95 -1.66 -6.70
C ARG A 133 -11.01 -2.03 -5.22
N LEU A 134 -10.00 -2.66 -4.65
CA LEU A 134 -10.02 -3.03 -3.23
C LEU A 134 -9.62 -1.89 -2.29
N HIS A 135 -8.67 -1.03 -2.67
CA HIS A 135 -8.26 0.12 -1.85
C HIS A 135 -9.11 1.35 -2.05
N TYR A 136 -9.70 1.51 -3.24
CA TYR A 136 -10.47 2.69 -3.60
C TYR A 136 -11.95 2.37 -3.76
N ASN A 137 -12.43 1.17 -4.11
CA ASN A 137 -13.89 0.98 -4.35
C ASN A 137 -14.63 0.19 -3.26
N LYS A 138 -14.21 0.30 -1.98
CA LYS A 138 -15.00 -0.27 -0.89
C LYS A 138 -16.26 0.57 -0.70
N VAL A 139 -17.42 -0.03 -0.98
CA VAL A 139 -18.73 0.53 -0.63
C VAL A 139 -18.86 0.52 0.90
N LEU A 140 -19.00 1.70 1.50
CA LEU A 140 -19.13 1.87 2.94
C LEU A 140 -20.62 1.94 3.35
N ALA A 141 -21.44 2.54 2.49
CA ALA A 141 -22.89 2.57 2.56
C ALA A 141 -23.46 2.78 1.14
N PRO A 142 -24.79 2.63 0.90
CA PRO A 142 -25.38 2.84 -0.44
C PRO A 142 -25.13 4.23 -1.07
N TRP A 143 -24.66 5.19 -0.28
CA TRP A 143 -24.46 6.59 -0.66
C TRP A 143 -22.99 7.04 -0.56
N VAL A 144 -22.07 6.19 -0.13
CA VAL A 144 -20.63 6.51 -0.03
C VAL A 144 -19.75 5.28 -0.16
N ASP A 145 -18.70 5.43 -0.96
CA ASP A 145 -17.61 4.48 -1.11
C ASP A 145 -16.25 5.19 -0.92
N THR A 146 -15.19 4.42 -0.74
CA THR A 146 -13.84 4.98 -0.53
C THR A 146 -13.32 5.75 -1.74
N LYS A 147 -13.84 5.54 -2.96
CA LYS A 147 -13.32 6.12 -4.21
C LYS A 147 -13.79 7.55 -4.29
N MET A 148 -15.08 7.74 -4.05
CA MET A 148 -15.71 9.04 -3.90
C MET A 148 -14.97 9.88 -2.83
N LEU A 149 -14.60 9.28 -1.70
CA LEU A 149 -13.84 9.96 -0.65
C LEU A 149 -12.40 10.29 -1.08
N ASP A 150 -11.71 9.36 -1.73
CA ASP A 150 -10.33 9.54 -2.21
C ASP A 150 -10.25 10.61 -3.31
N GLU A 151 -11.14 10.56 -4.30
CA GLU A 151 -11.24 11.55 -5.38
C GLU A 151 -11.55 12.94 -4.83
N THR A 152 -12.44 13.03 -3.85
CA THR A 152 -12.75 14.32 -3.22
C THR A 152 -11.59 14.83 -2.38
N SER A 153 -10.86 13.95 -1.67
CA SER A 153 -9.64 14.32 -0.95
C SER A 153 -8.54 14.82 -1.90
N ALA A 154 -8.36 14.15 -3.06
CA ALA A 154 -7.42 14.58 -4.09
C ALA A 154 -7.82 15.95 -4.69
N ALA A 155 -9.12 16.20 -4.89
CA ALA A 155 -9.60 17.52 -5.32
C ALA A 155 -9.29 18.61 -4.28
N LEU A 156 -9.49 18.34 -2.99
CA LEU A 156 -9.20 19.27 -1.90
C LEU A 156 -7.71 19.63 -1.80
N LYS A 157 -6.81 18.67 -2.02
CA LYS A 157 -5.36 18.93 -2.11
C LYS A 157 -4.99 19.92 -3.22
N ASN A 158 -5.79 19.97 -4.28
CA ASN A 158 -5.65 20.91 -5.38
C ASN A 158 -6.49 22.19 -5.17
N PHE A 159 -6.87 22.49 -3.93
CA PHE A 159 -7.71 23.64 -3.54
C PHE A 159 -9.09 23.69 -4.23
N LYS A 160 -9.57 22.57 -4.78
CA LYS A 160 -10.89 22.48 -5.41
C LYS A 160 -11.92 22.05 -4.37
N THR A 161 -12.63 23.00 -3.78
CA THR A 161 -13.65 22.72 -2.74
C THR A 161 -15.04 22.39 -3.29
N LYS A 162 -15.30 22.68 -4.56
CA LYS A 162 -16.62 22.49 -5.19
C LYS A 162 -17.14 21.04 -5.10
N PRO A 163 -16.36 20.00 -5.46
CA PRO A 163 -16.82 18.61 -5.39
C PRO A 163 -17.26 18.20 -3.98
N MET A 164 -16.49 18.59 -2.96
CA MET A 164 -16.83 18.32 -1.56
C MET A 164 -18.14 19.00 -1.14
N ARG A 165 -18.35 20.27 -1.50
CA ARG A 165 -19.57 20.99 -1.14
C ARG A 165 -20.81 20.38 -1.81
N GLU A 166 -20.71 20.02 -3.08
CA GLU A 166 -21.80 19.37 -3.81
C GLU A 166 -22.13 18.01 -3.19
N LEU A 167 -21.11 17.23 -2.83
CA LEU A 167 -21.28 15.95 -2.17
C LEU A 167 -21.95 16.09 -0.79
N PHE A 168 -21.46 17.02 0.04
CA PHE A 168 -22.03 17.26 1.37
C PHE A 168 -23.46 17.77 1.30
N GLN A 169 -23.76 18.65 0.35
CA GLN A 169 -25.13 19.12 0.13
C GLN A 169 -26.04 17.96 -0.28
N ALA A 170 -25.62 17.13 -1.24
CA ALA A 170 -26.40 15.97 -1.66
C ALA A 170 -26.65 14.95 -0.54
N TRP A 171 -25.68 14.74 0.35
CA TRP A 171 -25.88 13.91 1.54
C TRP A 171 -26.85 14.55 2.54
N TYR A 172 -26.68 15.85 2.81
CA TYR A 172 -27.57 16.59 3.71
C TYR A 172 -29.02 16.61 3.21
N ASP A 173 -29.24 16.82 1.91
CA ASP A 173 -30.57 16.82 1.28
C ASP A 173 -31.26 15.44 1.37
N LYS A 174 -30.45 14.37 1.44
CA LYS A 174 -30.92 12.99 1.68
C LYS A 174 -31.12 12.66 3.16
N GLY A 175 -30.94 13.61 4.06
CA GLY A 175 -31.07 13.41 5.50
C GLY A 175 -29.97 12.55 6.12
N ILE A 176 -28.81 12.43 5.47
CA ILE A 176 -27.67 11.70 6.04
C ILE A 176 -27.11 12.50 7.22
N THR A 177 -26.97 11.86 8.37
CA THR A 177 -26.47 12.51 9.60
C THR A 177 -24.96 12.36 9.74
N ALA A 178 -24.36 13.14 10.64
CA ALA A 178 -22.94 13.01 10.98
C ALA A 178 -22.65 11.61 11.54
N GLU A 179 -23.54 11.08 12.40
CA GLU A 179 -23.42 9.76 12.99
C GLU A 179 -23.51 8.65 11.93
N ALA A 180 -24.37 8.79 10.92
CA ALA A 180 -24.47 7.86 9.81
C ALA A 180 -23.17 7.83 9.00
N PHE A 181 -22.54 8.99 8.78
CA PHE A 181 -21.25 9.07 8.10
C PHE A 181 -20.10 8.49 8.92
N THR A 182 -20.02 8.82 10.21
CA THR A 182 -19.06 8.19 11.14
C THR A 182 -19.21 6.67 11.14
N SER A 183 -20.44 6.17 11.18
CA SER A 183 -20.73 4.73 11.14
C SER A 183 -20.27 4.07 9.85
N ALA A 184 -20.50 4.71 8.69
CA ALA A 184 -20.02 4.22 7.40
C ALA A 184 -18.47 4.13 7.36
N LEU A 185 -17.78 5.17 7.85
CA LEU A 185 -16.32 5.16 7.91
C LEU A 185 -15.77 4.08 8.87
N ASN A 186 -16.48 3.78 9.96
CA ASN A 186 -16.08 2.74 10.91
C ASN A 186 -16.15 1.31 10.35
N THR A 187 -16.74 1.12 9.17
CA THR A 187 -16.68 -0.18 8.46
C THR A 187 -15.31 -0.45 7.83
N ILE A 188 -14.41 0.54 7.77
CA ILE A 188 -13.05 0.41 7.24
C ILE A 188 -12.16 -0.29 8.28
N GLN A 189 -11.72 -1.51 7.97
CA GLN A 189 -10.87 -2.32 8.87
C GLN A 189 -9.42 -1.82 8.91
N ASP A 190 -8.92 -1.25 7.81
CA ASP A 190 -7.57 -0.66 7.76
C ASP A 190 -7.54 0.66 8.55
N VAL A 191 -6.81 0.64 9.67
CA VAL A 191 -6.67 1.78 10.59
C VAL A 191 -6.01 2.98 9.91
N ASN A 192 -5.01 2.78 9.05
CA ASN A 192 -4.32 3.86 8.37
C ASN A 192 -5.23 4.50 7.31
N LYS A 193 -5.96 3.67 6.56
CA LYS A 193 -6.96 4.14 5.61
C LYS A 193 -8.08 4.90 6.31
N ARG A 194 -8.61 4.41 7.43
CA ARG A 194 -9.64 5.13 8.22
C ARG A 194 -9.13 6.49 8.71
N LYS A 195 -7.89 6.55 9.21
CA LYS A 195 -7.26 7.81 9.64
C LYS A 195 -7.19 8.84 8.52
N SER A 196 -7.00 8.41 7.27
CA SER A 196 -6.97 9.33 6.12
C SER A 196 -8.29 10.09 5.90
N TYR A 197 -9.42 9.59 6.41
CA TYR A 197 -10.74 10.21 6.28
C TYR A 197 -11.22 10.99 7.52
N VAL A 198 -10.43 11.07 8.59
CA VAL A 198 -10.82 11.81 9.82
C VAL A 198 -11.10 13.29 9.55
N ASN A 199 -10.28 13.92 8.69
CA ASN A 199 -10.54 15.30 8.29
C ASN A 199 -11.88 15.44 7.54
N PHE A 200 -12.25 14.43 6.76
CA PHE A 200 -13.48 14.41 5.99
C PHE A 200 -14.73 14.34 6.90
N GLU A 201 -14.64 13.50 7.92
CA GLU A 201 -15.64 13.39 8.99
C GLU A 201 -15.85 14.69 9.75
N HIS A 202 -14.75 15.36 10.12
CA HIS A 202 -14.81 16.66 10.79
C HIS A 202 -15.46 17.74 9.90
N LEU A 203 -15.07 17.79 8.63
CA LEU A 203 -15.62 18.74 7.66
C LEU A 203 -17.12 18.55 7.43
N TYR A 204 -17.59 17.29 7.33
CA TYR A 204 -19.01 17.01 7.15
C TYR A 204 -19.84 17.35 8.40
N THR A 205 -19.30 17.04 9.59
CA THR A 205 -19.93 17.42 10.86
C THR A 205 -20.11 18.94 10.97
N GLY A 206 -19.06 19.70 10.63
CA GLY A 206 -19.11 21.16 10.60
C GLY A 206 -20.11 21.70 9.58
N PHE A 207 -20.22 21.06 8.40
CA PHE A 207 -21.20 21.42 7.39
C PHE A 207 -22.65 21.26 7.89
N ILE A 208 -22.97 20.14 8.55
CA ILE A 208 -24.30 19.92 9.15
C ILE A 208 -24.61 20.99 10.19
N GLN A 209 -23.67 21.28 11.09
CA GLN A 209 -23.87 22.31 12.12
C GLN A 209 -24.12 23.69 11.51
N MET A 210 -23.38 24.04 10.45
CA MET A 210 -23.61 25.27 9.70
C MET A 210 -25.04 25.32 9.14
N LYS A 211 -25.53 24.25 8.50
CA LYS A 211 -26.88 24.18 7.95
C LYS A 211 -27.98 24.29 9.02
N VAL A 212 -27.80 23.63 10.15
CA VAL A 212 -28.73 23.75 11.30
C VAL A 212 -28.78 25.19 11.81
N ASN A 213 -27.63 25.87 11.90
CA ASN A 213 -27.58 27.26 12.35
C ASN A 213 -28.19 28.23 11.33
N GLU A 214 -27.99 28.00 10.03
CA GLU A 214 -28.66 28.76 8.96
C GLU A 214 -30.18 28.65 9.07
N ALA A 215 -30.71 27.43 9.23
CA ALA A 215 -32.14 27.19 9.40
C ALA A 215 -32.71 27.89 10.65
N LYS A 216 -32.02 27.78 11.78
CA LYS A 216 -32.41 28.48 13.03
C LYS A 216 -32.47 30.00 12.85
N ARG A 217 -31.48 30.59 12.17
CA ARG A 217 -31.45 32.03 11.88
C ARG A 217 -32.58 32.45 10.95
N ALA A 218 -32.86 31.65 9.92
CA ALA A 218 -33.97 31.92 9.00
C ALA A 218 -35.32 31.86 9.72
N ALA A 219 -35.54 30.85 10.56
CA ALA A 219 -36.76 30.74 11.38
C ALA A 219 -36.92 31.92 12.34
N LYS A 220 -35.84 32.35 13.01
CA LYS A 220 -35.86 33.53 13.88
C LYS A 220 -36.24 34.81 13.12
N LYS A 221 -35.63 35.05 11.96
CA LYS A 221 -35.98 36.21 11.10
C LYS A 221 -37.42 36.17 10.61
N ALA A 222 -37.93 34.99 10.25
CA ALA A 222 -39.31 34.83 9.83
C ALA A 222 -40.30 35.13 10.98
N ALA A 223 -39.98 34.68 12.19
CA ALA A 223 -40.78 34.98 13.39
C ALA A 223 -40.75 36.47 13.76
N GLU A 224 -39.60 37.14 13.59
CA GLU A 224 -39.46 38.59 13.81
C GLU A 224 -40.18 39.44 12.76
N ALA A 225 -40.42 38.91 11.54
CA ALA A 225 -41.13 39.62 10.47
C ALA A 225 -42.66 39.50 10.53
N ILE A 226 -43.18 38.61 11.40
CA ILE A 226 -44.62 38.36 11.60
C ILE A 226 -45.17 39.15 12.81
N ASN A 227 -44.29 39.65 13.68
CA ASN A 227 -44.61 40.54 14.80
C ASN A 227 -44.43 42.01 14.41
#